data_AF-A0A2D6P7G3-F1
#
_entry.id   AF-A0A2D6P7G3-F1
#
_cell.length_a   1.000
_cell.length_b   1.000
_cell.length_c   1.000
_cell.angle_alpha   90.00
_cell.angle_beta   90.00
_cell.angle_gamma   90.00
#
_symmetry.space_group_name_H-M   'P 1'
#
loop_
_entity.id
_entity.type
_entity.pdbx_description
1 polymer ?
#
loop_
_entity_poly.entity_id
_entity_poly.type
_entity_poly.pdbx_seq_one_letter_code
_entity_poly.pdbx_strand_id
1 'polypeptide(L)' 'MYDDLDCFEKALSHFGTRIEIICAMELGGRISAEDAYQMIKEELKEVKKCRKAFKKDGC' A
#
# COMPACT_ATOMS: atom_id res chain seq x y z
N MET A 1 6.94 14.35 12.40
CA MET A 1 7.17 14.47 10.93
C MET A 1 6.17 13.64 10.10
N TYR A 2 5.04 13.23 10.69
CA TYR A 2 3.91 12.60 9.98
C TYR A 2 2.56 13.24 10.34
N ASP A 3 2.58 14.24 11.24
CA ASP A 3 1.38 14.85 11.80
C ASP A 3 0.66 15.74 10.79
N ASP A 4 1.39 16.27 9.81
CA ASP A 4 0.89 17.15 8.75
C ASP A 4 0.42 16.41 7.48
N LEU A 5 0.55 15.09 7.41
CA LEU A 5 0.13 14.32 6.24
C LEU A 5 -1.40 14.14 6.21
N ASP A 6 -1.98 14.34 5.02
CA ASP A 6 -3.40 14.03 4.78
C ASP A 6 -3.66 12.51 4.82
N CYS A 7 -4.94 12.09 4.84
CA CYS A 7 -5.24 10.66 5.00
C CYS A 7 -4.71 9.83 3.83
N PHE A 8 -4.63 10.41 2.63
CA PHE A 8 -4.13 9.76 1.45
C PHE A 8 -2.61 9.62 1.48
N GLU A 9 -1.88 10.64 1.90
CA GLU A 9 -0.44 10.62 2.09
C GLU A 9 -0.03 9.60 3.16
N LYS A 10 -0.78 9.50 4.25
CA LYS A 10 -0.60 8.43 5.27
C LYS A 10 -0.84 7.05 4.66
N ALA A 11 -1.93 6.87 3.91
CA ALA A 11 -2.21 5.63 3.21
C ALA A 11 -1.11 5.26 2.19
N LEU A 12 -0.55 6.26 1.50
CA LEU A 12 0.54 6.08 0.54
C LEU A 12 1.85 5.65 1.23
N SER A 13 2.16 6.23 2.39
CA SER A 13 3.29 5.79 3.21
C SER A 13 3.13 4.35 3.67
N HIS A 14 1.95 3.99 4.21
CA HIS A 14 1.67 2.62 4.64
C HIS A 14 1.71 1.62 3.49
N PHE A 15 1.23 2.01 2.30
CA PHE A 15 1.36 1.22 1.10
C PHE A 15 2.82 0.92 0.78
N GLY A 16 3.70 1.94 0.75
CA GLY A 16 5.13 1.73 0.50
C GLY A 16 5.75 0.71 1.46
N THR A 17 5.50 0.87 2.76
CA THR A 17 6.00 -0.07 3.79
C THR A 17 5.46 -1.49 3.59
N ARG A 18 4.19 -1.65 3.23
CA ARG A 18 3.60 -2.97 2.98
C ARG A 18 4.21 -3.66 1.77
N ILE A 19 4.43 -2.93 0.68
CA ILE A 19 5.10 -3.46 -0.52
C ILE A 19 6.51 -3.94 -0.18
N GLU A 20 7.26 -3.14 0.58
CA GLU A 20 8.62 -3.50 1.00
C GLU A 20 8.64 -4.80 1.83
N ILE A 21 7.69 -4.96 2.76
CA ILE A 21 7.52 -6.20 3.53
C ILE A 21 7.18 -7.38 2.61
N ILE A 22 6.26 -7.22 1.66
CA ILE A 22 5.88 -8.28 0.72
C ILE A 22 7.10 -8.71 -0.12
N CYS A 23 7.88 -7.76 -0.62
CA CYS A 23 9.11 -8.05 -1.36
C CYS A 23 10.14 -8.76 -0.47
N ALA A 24 10.31 -8.34 0.78
CA ALA A 24 11.21 -9.02 1.71
C ALA A 24 10.76 -10.47 2.02
N MET A 25 9.45 -10.71 2.10
CA MET A 25 8.89 -12.05 2.29
C MET A 25 9.13 -12.94 1.06
N GLU A 26 9.01 -12.40 -0.15
CA GLU A 26 9.29 -13.09 -1.40
C GLU A 26 10.78 -13.44 -1.52
N LEU A 27 11.66 -12.45 -1.33
CA LEU A 27 13.12 -12.64 -1.33
C LEU A 27 13.58 -13.63 -0.24
N GLY A 28 12.88 -13.66 0.90
CA GLY A 28 13.12 -14.61 1.99
C GLY A 28 12.56 -16.02 1.74
N GLY A 29 11.95 -16.27 0.58
CA GLY A 29 11.35 -17.56 0.20
C GLY A 29 10.12 -17.95 1.04
N ARG A 30 9.48 -16.98 1.71
CA ARG A 30 8.29 -17.23 2.55
C ARG A 30 7.00 -17.28 1.74
N ILE A 31 6.98 -16.60 0.60
CA ILE A 31 5.87 -16.58 -0.36
C ILE A 31 6.42 -16.71 -1.78
N SER A 32 5.61 -17.19 -2.72
CA SER A 32 6.01 -17.23 -4.12
C SER A 32 5.94 -15.84 -4.76
N ALA A 33 6.62 -15.67 -5.90
CA ALA A 33 6.53 -14.45 -6.70
C ALA A 33 5.08 -14.16 -7.15
N GLU A 34 4.27 -15.20 -7.41
CA GLU A 34 2.86 -15.04 -7.78
C GLU A 34 2.02 -14.56 -6.59
N ASP A 35 2.23 -15.14 -5.40
CA ASP A 35 1.54 -14.69 -4.18
C ASP A 35 1.89 -13.23 -3.86
N ALA A 36 3.18 -12.88 -3.95
CA ALA A 36 3.65 -11.51 -3.77
C ALA A 36 2.99 -10.55 -4.77
N TYR A 37 2.90 -10.93 -6.06
CA TYR A 37 2.23 -10.14 -7.08
C TYR A 37 0.75 -9.91 -6.76
N GLN A 38 0.00 -10.96 -6.38
CA GLN A 38 -1.41 -10.81 -6.04
C GLN A 38 -1.61 -9.93 -4.80
N MET A 39 -0.76 -10.08 -3.77
CA MET A 39 -0.78 -9.22 -2.57
C MET A 39 -0.55 -7.75 -2.93
N ILE A 40 0.48 -7.45 -3.71
CA ILE A 40 0.80 -6.09 -4.18
C ILE A 40 -0.36 -5.51 -4.99
N LYS A 41 -0.99 -6.32 -5.84
CA LYS A 41 -2.14 -5.91 -6.65
C LYS A 41 -3.35 -5.55 -5.81
N GLU A 42 -3.62 -6.28 -4.73
CA GLU A 42 -4.70 -5.93 -3.79
C GLU A 42 -4.38 -4.66 -3.01
N GLU A 43 -3.16 -4.50 -2.50
CA GLU A 43 -2.73 -3.25 -1.83
C GLU A 43 -2.88 -2.03 -2.76
N LEU A 44 -2.54 -2.18 -4.04
CA LEU A 44 -2.70 -1.11 -5.03
C LEU A 44 -4.19 -0.75 -5.26
N LYS A 45 -5.11 -1.71 -5.17
CA LYS A 45 -6.55 -1.44 -5.27
C LYS A 45 -7.02 -0.64 -4.05
N GLU A 46 -6.57 -0.96 -2.85
CA GLU A 46 -6.93 -0.23 -1.63
C GLU A 46 -6.45 1.22 -1.65
N VAL A 47 -5.21 1.47 -2.06
CA VAL A 47 -4.71 2.86 -2.24
C VAL A 47 -5.52 3.61 -3.29
N LYS A 48 -5.89 2.96 -4.40
CA LYS A 48 -6.74 3.58 -5.43
C LYS A 48 -8.13 3.93 -4.90
N LYS A 49 -8.70 3.10 -4.00
CA LYS A 49 -9.98 3.41 -3.33
C LYS A 49 -9.82 4.61 -2.39
N CYS A 50 -8.77 4.62 -1.56
CA CYS A 50 -8.45 5.76 -0.70
C CYS A 50 -8.28 7.06 -1.50
N ARG A 51 -7.52 7.05 -2.60
CA ARG A 51 -7.36 8.20 -3.50
C ARG A 51 -8.69 8.72 -4.06
N LYS A 52 -9.60 7.82 -4.42
CA LYS A 52 -10.93 8.19 -4.94
C LYS A 52 -11.79 8.81 -3.84
N ALA A 53 -11.73 8.28 -2.61
CA ALA A 53 -12.41 8.83 -1.45
C ALA A 53 -11.85 10.22 -1.11
N PHE A 54 -10.53 10.37 -1.02
CA PHE A 54 -9.85 11.66 -0.82
C PHE A 54 -10.29 12.71 -1.84
N LYS A 55 -10.32 12.37 -3.14
CA LYS A 55 -10.78 13.28 -4.20
C LYS A 55 -12.25 13.70 -4.08
N LYS A 56 -13.09 12.85 -3.47
CA LYS A 56 -14.53 13.09 -3.35
C LYS A 56 -14.88 13.85 -2.07
N ASP A 57 -14.26 13.45 -0.96
CA ASP A 57 -14.66 13.83 0.39
C ASP A 57 -13.63 14.74 1.10
N GLY A 58 -12.44 14.94 0.51
CA GLY A 58 -11.43 15.91 0.96
C GLY A 58 -10.72 15.56 2.27
N CYS A 59 -10.89 14.33 2.76
CA CYS A 59 -10.22 13.79 3.94
C CYS A 59 -9.12 12.85 3.49
#